data_AF-A0A7R9M4H8-F1
#
_entry.id   AF-A0A7R9M4H8-F1
#
_cell.length_a   1.000
_cell.length_b   1.000
_cell.length_c   1.000
_cell.angle_alpha   90.00
_cell.angle_beta   90.00
_cell.angle_gamma   90.00
#
_symmetry.space_group_name_H-M   'P 1'
#
loop_
_entity.id
_entity.type
_entity.pdbx_description
1 polymer ?
#
loop_
_entity_poly.entity_id
_entity_poly.type
_entity_poly.pdbx_seq_one_letter_code
_entity_poly.pdbx_strand_id
1 'polypeptide(L)'
;KQRIQWKHPIVGLHVRRTDKLLKEAKYHSMDEYIKYVDRYYDNLDTTSGKTTRNRLVYLATDEPNCNNYRQRVGFKHPIVGIHVRRTDKLIREAKYHSLDQYMSYVDRYYNNTDVMNGNTSERLVYLATDEPNVWLNEIKPYIGKGFIFKGDMKATMKSYNKNRDKMFSARFMDNVEVYNTDKMVPAQIKTQLHSLSTEPFALFVGLLIQYLMRPTLELSRYYDNYKQRIQWKHPIVGLHVRRTDKLLKEAKYHSMDEYIKYVDRYYDNLDTTSGKTTLNRLVYLATDEPNIKCGFGCTMHHYTYCLILALKLNRTLIIPETITNTYTSHMKMLFRPISDTCLDSNGDNSTTWEGMSDQTHYYYQVIDFYFGYNSKGYLQDLKNLTQIIRQLQSLSTEPIPLFIGHIIRYLMRPTLELSRYYDNYKQRIQWKHPIVGLHVRRTDKLLEEAKYHSMDEYIKYVDRYYDSLDTTSGNKSHKRLVYLATDEPNVWLKELSPYIERRIEFIGDQHISREAFAQMSVDWGLS
;
A
#
# COMPACT_ATOMS: atom_id res chain seq x y z
N LYS A 1 44.89 -0.76 10.39
CA LYS A 1 44.77 -1.98 9.56
C LYS A 1 45.07 -3.21 10.44
N GLN A 2 44.08 -3.74 11.16
CA GLN A 2 44.10 -5.13 11.61
C GLN A 2 42.72 -5.68 11.24
N ARG A 3 42.67 -6.50 10.18
CA ARG A 3 41.49 -7.32 9.91
C ARG A 3 41.34 -8.24 11.12
N ILE A 4 40.11 -8.43 11.61
CA ILE A 4 39.85 -9.51 12.55
C ILE A 4 40.15 -10.80 11.78
N GLN A 5 41.31 -11.40 12.06
CA GLN A 5 41.51 -12.82 11.78
C GLN A 5 40.84 -13.54 12.95
N TRP A 6 39.56 -13.86 12.77
CA TRP A 6 38.89 -14.79 13.65
C TRP A 6 39.67 -16.10 13.56
N LYS A 7 40.28 -16.53 14.66
CA LYS A 7 41.04 -17.80 14.69
C LYS A 7 40.14 -19.01 14.37
N HIS A 8 38.82 -18.84 14.50
CA HIS A 8 37.78 -19.84 14.21
C HIS A 8 36.57 -19.17 13.54
N PRO A 9 35.79 -19.87 12.70
CA PRO A 9 34.51 -19.37 12.21
C PRO A 9 33.54 -19.16 13.38
N ILE A 10 32.94 -17.96 13.49
CA ILE A 10 31.94 -17.60 14.52
C ILE A 10 30.64 -17.19 13.81
N VAL A 11 29.50 -17.69 14.28
CA VAL A 11 28.17 -17.29 13.77
C VAL A 11 27.53 -16.28 14.71
N GLY A 12 27.13 -15.12 14.16
CA GLY A 12 26.39 -14.11 14.90
C GLY A 12 24.87 -14.28 14.73
N LEU A 13 24.17 -14.48 15.85
CA LEU A 13 22.72 -14.60 15.92
C LEU A 13 22.15 -13.38 16.65
N HIS A 14 21.28 -12.63 15.97
CA HIS A 14 20.60 -11.46 16.51
C HIS A 14 19.09 -11.70 16.51
N VAL A 15 18.50 -11.87 17.69
CA VAL A 15 17.08 -12.18 17.89
C VAL A 15 16.39 -10.98 18.52
N ARG A 16 15.50 -10.31 17.78
CA ARG A 16 14.68 -9.19 18.25
C ARG A 16 13.22 -9.60 18.28
N ARG A 17 12.65 -9.76 19.47
CA ARG A 17 11.27 -10.23 19.65
C ARG A 17 10.36 -9.15 20.21
N THR A 18 10.86 -8.25 21.05
CA THR A 18 10.05 -7.26 21.77
C THR A 18 9.39 -6.24 20.84
N ASP A 19 10.03 -5.88 19.72
CA ASP A 19 9.51 -4.85 18.81
C ASP A 19 9.08 -5.37 17.43
N LYS A 20 9.48 -6.59 17.03
CA LYS A 20 9.27 -7.09 15.66
C LYS A 20 8.17 -8.15 15.50
N LEU A 21 7.80 -8.87 16.56
CA LEU A 21 6.81 -9.95 16.48
C LEU A 21 5.39 -9.49 16.09
N LEU A 22 5.04 -8.23 16.41
CA LEU A 22 3.70 -7.70 16.17
C LEU A 22 3.54 -7.01 14.81
N LYS A 23 4.64 -6.71 14.10
CA LYS A 23 4.61 -5.88 12.89
C LYS A 23 5.34 -6.46 11.69
N GLU A 24 6.44 -7.21 11.89
CA GLU A 24 7.42 -7.43 10.82
C GLU A 24 7.93 -8.88 10.71
N ALA A 25 7.77 -9.71 11.74
CA ALA A 25 8.33 -11.06 11.73
C ALA A 25 7.46 -12.08 12.47
N LYS A 26 7.48 -13.34 11.99
CA LYS A 26 6.89 -14.48 12.70
C LYS A 26 7.79 -14.90 13.86
N TYR A 27 7.17 -15.45 14.92
CA TYR A 27 7.90 -16.07 16.01
C TYR A 27 8.61 -17.34 15.54
N HIS A 28 9.90 -17.44 15.86
CA HIS A 28 10.72 -18.63 15.69
C HIS A 28 11.35 -19.00 17.01
N SER A 29 11.36 -20.29 17.36
CA SER A 29 11.99 -20.75 18.59
C SER A 29 13.52 -20.64 18.50
N MET A 30 14.22 -20.64 19.64
CA MET A 30 15.68 -20.59 19.64
C MET A 30 16.28 -21.83 18.96
N ASP A 31 15.66 -23.00 19.13
CA ASP A 31 16.10 -24.26 18.52
C ASP A 31 16.04 -24.19 16.99
N GLU A 32 15.06 -23.45 16.43
CA GLU A 32 14.99 -23.22 14.99
C GLU A 32 16.16 -22.38 14.51
N TYR A 33 16.54 -21.32 15.23
CA TYR A 33 17.73 -20.53 14.89
C TYR A 33 19.02 -21.35 14.98
N ILE A 34 19.16 -22.21 15.99
CA ILE A 34 20.34 -23.07 16.17
C ILE A 34 20.48 -24.08 15.03
N LYS A 35 19.38 -24.63 14.49
CA LYS A 35 19.45 -25.51 13.29
C LYS A 35 20.15 -24.85 12.10
N TYR A 36 19.99 -23.53 11.92
CA TYR A 36 20.69 -22.80 10.86
C TYR A 36 22.18 -22.60 11.16
N VAL A 37 22.51 -22.38 12.44
CA VAL A 37 23.89 -22.29 12.89
C VAL A 37 24.61 -23.63 12.70
N ASP A 38 23.97 -24.74 13.08
CA ASP A 38 24.51 -26.08 12.89
C ASP A 38 24.73 -26.39 11.41
N ARG A 39 23.73 -26.13 10.55
CA ARG A 39 23.87 -26.30 9.11
C ARG A 39 25.04 -25.49 8.52
N TYR A 40 25.27 -24.28 9.03
CA TYR A 40 26.40 -23.47 8.59
C TYR A 40 27.74 -24.13 8.97
N TYR A 41 27.88 -24.61 10.21
CA TYR A 41 29.09 -25.31 10.64
C TYR A 41 29.28 -26.64 9.92
N ASP A 42 28.22 -27.42 9.72
CA ASP A 42 28.26 -28.69 8.97
C ASP A 42 28.74 -28.45 7.53
N ASN A 43 28.23 -27.40 6.88
CA ASN A 43 28.68 -27.01 5.55
C ASN A 43 30.15 -26.57 5.56
N LEU A 44 30.59 -25.83 6.58
CA LEU A 44 31.99 -25.44 6.74
C LEU A 44 32.91 -26.63 6.95
N ASP A 45 32.50 -27.59 7.77
CA ASP A 45 33.21 -28.83 8.06
C ASP A 45 33.37 -29.65 6.78
N THR A 46 32.29 -29.75 5.98
CA THR A 46 32.26 -30.43 4.68
C THR A 46 33.16 -29.74 3.65
N THR A 47 33.11 -28.41 3.58
CA THR A 47 33.85 -27.64 2.55
C THR A 47 35.34 -27.51 2.87
N SER A 48 35.70 -27.51 4.17
CA SER A 48 37.09 -27.35 4.61
C SER A 48 37.81 -28.68 4.88
N GLY A 49 37.09 -29.81 4.89
CA GLY A 49 37.64 -31.13 5.18
C GLY A 49 38.16 -31.29 6.61
N LYS A 50 37.86 -30.34 7.51
CA LYS A 50 38.29 -30.33 8.92
C LYS A 50 37.07 -30.12 9.81
N THR A 51 36.88 -31.00 10.80
CA THR A 51 35.82 -30.83 11.79
C THR A 51 36.13 -29.65 12.71
N THR A 52 35.25 -28.66 12.74
CA THR A 52 35.32 -27.52 13.65
C THR A 52 35.06 -27.99 15.08
N ARG A 53 36.13 -28.28 15.84
CA ARG A 53 36.04 -28.78 17.23
C ARG A 53 35.26 -27.86 18.17
N ASN A 54 35.23 -26.56 17.90
CA ASN A 54 34.52 -25.56 18.71
C ASN A 54 33.60 -24.70 17.83
N ARG A 55 32.30 -25.02 17.81
CA ARG A 55 31.26 -24.21 17.14
C ARG A 55 30.90 -23.02 18.03
N LEU A 56 31.28 -21.81 17.64
CA LEU A 56 31.15 -20.60 18.47
C LEU A 56 30.01 -19.71 17.99
N VAL A 57 29.07 -19.39 18.89
CA VAL A 57 27.90 -18.56 18.55
C VAL A 57 27.92 -17.27 19.38
N TYR A 58 27.81 -16.14 18.70
CA TYR A 58 27.53 -14.85 19.32
C TYR A 58 26.01 -14.63 19.33
N LEU A 59 25.41 -14.39 20.50
CA LEU A 59 23.97 -14.18 20.64
C LEU A 59 23.67 -12.77 21.17
N ALA A 60 23.03 -11.95 20.35
CA ALA A 60 22.44 -10.67 20.75
C ALA A 60 20.92 -10.81 20.76
N THR A 61 20.28 -10.57 21.91
CA THR A 61 18.83 -10.69 22.02
C THR A 61 18.26 -9.75 23.07
N ASP A 62 17.05 -9.29 22.83
CA ASP A 62 16.26 -8.45 23.73
C ASP A 62 15.43 -9.27 24.76
N GLU A 63 15.61 -10.59 24.81
CA GLU A 63 14.92 -11.45 25.77
C GLU A 63 15.59 -11.48 27.16
N PRO A 64 14.84 -11.29 28.25
CA PRO A 64 15.40 -11.22 29.60
C PRO A 64 15.93 -12.54 30.17
N ASN A 65 15.55 -13.71 29.64
CA ASN A 65 15.84 -15.04 30.22
C ASN A 65 16.82 -15.92 29.41
N CYS A 66 17.89 -15.34 28.84
CA CYS A 66 18.79 -16.08 27.93
C CYS A 66 19.90 -16.91 28.60
N ASN A 67 20.01 -16.91 29.93
CA ASN A 67 21.14 -17.56 30.63
C ASN A 67 21.20 -19.09 30.40
N ASN A 68 20.05 -19.77 30.35
CA ASN A 68 19.99 -21.22 30.08
C ASN A 68 20.39 -21.59 28.63
N TYR A 69 20.36 -20.63 27.71
CA TYR A 69 20.76 -20.82 26.31
C TYR A 69 22.25 -20.56 26.11
N ARG A 70 22.80 -19.56 26.80
CA ARG A 70 24.24 -19.23 26.78
C ARG A 70 25.12 -20.42 27.18
N GLN A 71 24.69 -21.18 28.18
CA GLN A 71 25.41 -22.39 28.63
C GLN A 71 25.34 -23.53 27.61
N ARG A 72 24.20 -23.69 26.92
CA ARG A 72 24.00 -24.75 25.91
C ARG A 72 24.81 -24.55 24.63
N VAL A 73 25.07 -23.31 24.22
CA VAL A 73 25.81 -23.00 22.97
C VAL A 73 27.32 -22.83 23.16
N GLY A 74 27.87 -23.23 24.32
CA GLY A 74 29.32 -23.21 24.56
C GLY A 74 29.94 -21.81 24.56
N PHE A 75 29.20 -20.79 25.04
CA PHE A 75 29.66 -19.40 25.09
C PHE A 75 30.87 -19.25 26.04
N LYS A 76 32.08 -19.09 25.48
CA LYS A 76 33.31 -18.83 26.24
C LYS A 76 33.75 -17.37 26.03
N HIS A 77 33.65 -16.60 27.11
CA HIS A 77 34.11 -15.21 27.33
C HIS A 77 33.09 -14.10 27.06
N PRO A 78 32.99 -13.10 27.96
CA PRO A 78 32.01 -12.03 27.81
C PRO A 78 32.45 -11.03 26.75
N ILE A 79 31.74 -11.03 25.62
CA ILE A 79 31.75 -9.93 24.64
C ILE A 79 30.43 -9.18 24.81
N VAL A 80 30.48 -7.92 25.25
CA VAL A 80 29.29 -7.08 25.33
C VAL A 80 29.07 -6.41 23.97
N GLY A 81 27.89 -6.59 23.38
CA GLY A 81 27.53 -5.97 22.10
C GLY A 81 26.82 -4.64 22.28
N ILE A 82 27.31 -3.58 21.62
CA ILE A 82 26.64 -2.29 21.49
C ILE A 82 26.33 -2.01 20.02
N HIS A 83 25.12 -1.50 19.77
CA HIS A 83 24.66 -1.13 18.44
C HIS A 83 24.21 0.33 18.45
N VAL A 84 25.01 1.20 17.83
CA VAL A 84 24.75 2.63 17.74
C VAL A 84 24.22 2.95 16.35
N ARG A 85 22.93 3.28 16.23
CA ARG A 85 22.32 3.72 14.95
C ARG A 85 21.84 5.15 15.04
N ARG A 86 22.47 6.04 14.28
CA ARG A 86 22.21 7.47 14.33
C ARG A 86 21.97 8.11 12.95
N THR A 87 22.37 7.47 11.86
CA THR A 87 22.28 8.11 10.53
C THR A 87 20.88 8.06 9.91
N ASP A 88 20.13 6.98 10.12
CA ASP A 88 18.78 6.82 9.55
C ASP A 88 17.66 6.97 10.60
N LYS A 89 17.90 6.51 11.83
CA LYS A 89 16.86 6.46 12.87
C LYS A 89 16.57 7.80 13.55
N LEU A 90 17.52 8.73 13.59
CA LEU A 90 17.29 10.06 14.18
C LEU A 90 16.38 10.96 13.33
N ILE A 91 16.17 10.62 12.06
CA ILE A 91 15.33 11.42 11.15
C ILE A 91 13.84 11.27 11.51
N ARG A 92 13.40 10.07 11.95
CA ARG A 92 11.96 9.79 12.16
C ARG A 92 11.61 8.85 13.31
N GLU A 93 12.55 8.09 13.88
CA GLU A 93 12.21 6.89 14.66
C GLU A 93 12.79 6.83 16.07
N ALA A 94 13.90 7.51 16.36
CA ALA A 94 14.59 7.36 17.64
C ALA A 94 15.16 8.68 18.17
N LYS A 95 15.29 8.77 19.50
CA LYS A 95 16.01 9.84 20.17
C LYS A 95 17.52 9.61 20.08
N TYR A 96 18.29 10.70 20.11
CA TYR A 96 19.73 10.62 20.18
C TYR A 96 20.18 10.02 21.51
N HIS A 97 21.05 9.01 21.44
CA HIS A 97 21.72 8.42 22.60
C HIS A 97 23.23 8.51 22.41
N SER A 98 23.91 9.13 23.39
CA SER A 98 25.38 9.24 23.39
C SER A 98 26.03 7.88 23.62
N LEU A 99 27.28 7.69 23.20
CA LEU A 99 28.01 6.44 23.44
C LEU A 99 28.14 6.17 24.95
N ASP A 100 28.27 7.21 25.76
CA ASP A 100 28.38 7.14 27.22
C ASP A 100 27.20 6.42 27.86
N GLN A 101 25.98 6.62 27.34
CA GLN A 101 24.80 5.91 27.83
C GLN A 101 24.92 4.41 27.60
N TYR A 102 25.38 3.97 26.43
CA TYR A 102 25.65 2.55 26.17
C TYR A 102 26.76 2.02 27.07
N MET A 103 27.84 2.80 27.23
CA MET A 103 28.98 2.39 28.04
C MET A 103 28.65 2.28 29.52
N SER A 104 27.68 3.03 30.05
CA SER A 104 27.19 2.87 31.43
C SER A 104 26.64 1.46 31.70
N TYR A 105 26.01 0.84 30.72
CA TYR A 105 25.51 -0.54 30.82
C TYR A 105 26.64 -1.56 30.67
N VAL A 106 27.61 -1.29 29.78
CA VAL A 106 28.80 -2.10 29.60
C VAL A 106 29.64 -2.13 30.89
N ASP A 107 29.87 -0.97 31.49
CA ASP A 107 30.57 -0.82 32.77
C ASP A 107 29.86 -1.61 33.88
N ARG A 108 28.53 -1.46 34.01
CA ARG A 108 27.74 -2.22 34.99
C ARG A 108 27.88 -3.73 34.80
N TYR A 109 27.85 -4.20 33.56
CA TYR A 109 28.00 -5.61 33.24
C TYR A 109 29.38 -6.15 33.66
N TYR A 110 30.46 -5.47 33.30
CA TYR A 110 31.81 -5.91 33.68
C TYR A 110 32.03 -5.81 35.19
N ASN A 111 31.58 -4.74 35.84
CA ASN A 111 31.68 -4.62 37.29
C ASN A 111 30.95 -5.76 38.02
N ASN A 112 29.76 -6.15 37.58
CA ASN A 112 29.04 -7.30 38.14
C ASN A 112 29.76 -8.63 37.88
N THR A 113 30.41 -8.77 36.72
CA THR A 113 31.14 -9.98 36.34
C THR A 113 32.46 -10.11 37.12
N ASP A 114 33.16 -8.98 37.33
CA ASP A 114 34.41 -8.90 38.08
C ASP A 114 34.19 -9.25 39.56
N VAL A 115 33.05 -8.86 40.13
CA VAL A 115 32.62 -9.26 41.49
C VAL A 115 32.37 -10.77 41.60
N MET A 116 31.85 -11.40 40.54
CA MET A 116 31.47 -12.83 40.57
C MET A 116 32.61 -13.79 40.26
N ASN A 117 33.56 -13.41 39.39
CA ASN A 117 34.55 -14.35 38.83
C ASN A 117 36.02 -13.95 39.09
N GLY A 118 36.28 -12.84 39.79
CA GLY A 118 37.62 -12.29 39.95
C GLY A 118 38.11 -11.58 38.67
N ASN A 119 38.89 -10.51 38.86
CA ASN A 119 39.27 -9.56 37.81
C ASN A 119 40.29 -10.16 36.81
N THR A 120 39.82 -10.94 35.83
CA THR A 120 40.70 -11.64 34.87
C THR A 120 40.22 -11.61 33.42
N SER A 121 39.13 -10.91 33.09
CA SER A 121 38.61 -10.85 31.71
C SER A 121 39.01 -9.56 31.00
N GLU A 122 39.60 -9.65 29.81
CA GLU A 122 39.70 -8.49 28.90
C GLU A 122 38.30 -7.88 28.67
N ARG A 123 38.16 -6.55 28.85
CA ARG A 123 36.88 -5.84 28.68
C ARG A 123 36.55 -5.64 27.20
N LEU A 124 36.09 -6.70 26.55
CA LEU A 124 35.81 -6.79 25.11
C LEU A 124 34.40 -6.28 24.73
N VAL A 125 34.35 -5.26 23.89
CA VAL A 125 33.10 -4.67 23.40
C VAL A 125 32.98 -4.85 21.90
N TYR A 126 31.91 -5.48 21.44
CA TYR A 126 31.56 -5.49 20.01
C TYR A 126 30.75 -4.23 19.67
N LEU A 127 31.27 -3.39 18.76
CA LEU A 127 30.61 -2.17 18.32
C LEU A 127 30.11 -2.33 16.87
N ALA A 128 28.79 -2.30 16.71
CA ALA A 128 28.14 -2.09 15.44
C ALA A 128 27.64 -0.65 15.37
N THR A 129 28.03 0.10 14.33
CA THR A 129 27.56 1.47 14.13
C THR A 129 27.36 1.79 12.67
N ASP A 130 26.43 2.69 12.38
CA ASP A 130 26.25 3.31 11.06
C ASP A 130 26.93 4.69 10.97
N GLU A 131 27.50 5.19 12.06
CA GLU A 131 28.14 6.49 12.16
C GLU A 131 29.67 6.36 12.34
N PRO A 132 30.48 6.83 11.37
CA PRO A 132 31.95 6.72 11.43
C PRO A 132 32.58 7.47 12.62
N ASN A 133 31.97 8.56 13.08
CA ASN A 133 32.49 9.37 14.19
C ASN A 133 32.62 8.58 15.50
N VAL A 134 31.75 7.58 15.71
CA VAL A 134 31.80 6.72 16.89
C VAL A 134 33.13 5.97 16.95
N TRP A 135 33.59 5.41 15.83
CA TRP A 135 34.90 4.75 15.71
C TRP A 135 36.07 5.72 15.78
N LEU A 136 35.93 6.89 15.15
CA LEU A 136 37.04 7.82 15.00
C LEU A 136 37.34 8.59 16.29
N ASN A 137 36.31 8.92 17.07
CA ASN A 137 36.44 9.87 18.18
C ASN A 137 35.79 9.40 19.47
N GLU A 138 34.54 8.91 19.45
CA GLU A 138 33.80 8.65 20.69
C GLU A 138 34.35 7.45 21.49
N ILE A 139 34.94 6.44 20.85
CA ILE A 139 35.50 5.29 21.57
C ILE A 139 36.84 5.56 22.26
N LYS A 140 37.58 6.61 21.85
CA LYS A 140 38.95 6.87 22.32
C LYS A 140 39.06 6.97 23.86
N PRO A 141 38.16 7.68 24.57
CA PRO A 141 38.22 7.76 26.04
C PRO A 141 38.05 6.40 26.73
N TYR A 142 37.29 5.49 26.12
CA TYR A 142 37.02 4.15 26.66
C TYR A 142 38.16 3.18 26.43
N ILE A 143 38.88 3.32 25.31
CA ILE A 143 40.14 2.60 25.10
C ILE A 143 41.14 2.95 26.21
N GLY A 144 41.23 4.23 26.60
CA GLY A 144 42.05 4.67 27.72
C GLY A 144 41.65 4.10 29.09
N LYS A 145 40.40 3.64 29.23
CA LYS A 145 39.86 2.96 30.43
C LYS A 145 40.02 1.43 30.39
N GLY A 146 40.76 0.90 29.41
CA GLY A 146 41.03 -0.55 29.28
C GLY A 146 39.98 -1.34 28.49
N PHE A 147 39.04 -0.69 27.81
CA PHE A 147 38.08 -1.35 26.92
C PHE A 147 38.69 -1.65 25.55
N ILE A 148 38.44 -2.85 25.03
CA ILE A 148 38.89 -3.26 23.71
C ILE A 148 37.67 -3.38 22.79
N PHE A 149 37.55 -2.45 21.85
CA PHE A 149 36.46 -2.45 20.86
C PHE A 149 36.80 -3.31 19.64
N LYS A 150 35.83 -4.14 19.22
CA LYS A 150 35.89 -4.98 18.01
C LYS A 150 34.70 -4.68 17.11
N GLY A 151 34.90 -4.57 15.80
CA GLY A 151 33.82 -4.35 14.84
C GLY A 151 34.33 -4.07 13.43
N ASP A 152 33.42 -3.85 12.48
CA ASP A 152 33.75 -3.67 11.06
C ASP A 152 33.55 -2.22 10.59
N MET A 153 34.67 -1.49 10.48
CA MET A 153 34.70 -0.12 9.98
C MET A 153 34.31 -0.01 8.49
N LYS A 154 34.55 -1.06 7.68
CA LYS A 154 34.13 -1.06 6.27
C LYS A 154 32.62 -1.20 6.15
N ALA A 155 32.01 -2.07 6.97
CA ALA A 155 30.56 -2.18 7.06
C ALA A 155 29.92 -0.87 7.55
N THR A 156 30.54 -0.23 8.54
CA THR A 156 30.13 1.11 9.02
C THR A 156 30.14 2.13 7.89
N MET A 157 31.25 2.23 7.14
CA MET A 157 31.38 3.20 6.05
C MET A 157 30.40 2.93 4.90
N LYS A 158 30.14 1.66 4.59
CA LYS A 158 29.14 1.26 3.60
C LYS A 158 27.72 1.68 4.03
N SER A 159 27.38 1.50 5.30
CA SER A 159 26.09 1.92 5.85
C SER A 159 25.95 3.45 5.86
N TYR A 160 26.99 4.16 6.29
CA TYR A 160 27.04 5.62 6.30
C TYR A 160 26.82 6.21 4.90
N ASN A 161 27.57 5.73 3.90
CA ASN A 161 27.44 6.22 2.52
C ASN A 161 26.06 5.95 1.94
N LYS A 162 25.46 4.77 2.21
CA LYS A 162 24.09 4.46 1.79
C LYS A 162 23.05 5.42 2.38
N ASN A 163 23.27 5.88 3.60
CA ASN A 163 22.34 6.76 4.31
C ASN A 163 22.62 8.25 4.04
N ARG A 164 23.82 8.61 3.59
CA ARG A 164 24.23 9.98 3.26
C ARG A 164 23.37 10.60 2.16
N ASP A 165 23.02 9.84 1.13
CA ASP A 165 22.20 10.34 0.01
C ASP A 165 20.76 10.63 0.45
N LYS A 166 20.22 9.84 1.39
CA LYS A 166 18.93 10.14 2.04
C LYS A 166 18.99 11.41 2.87
N MET A 167 20.10 11.65 3.58
CA MET A 167 20.33 12.86 4.36
C MET A 167 20.41 14.13 3.48
N PHE A 168 21.00 14.03 2.28
CA PHE A 168 21.13 15.15 1.35
C PHE A 168 19.77 15.60 0.81
N SER A 169 18.90 14.65 0.47
CA SER A 169 17.53 14.94 0.01
C SER A 169 16.66 15.61 1.09
N ALA A 170 16.81 15.21 2.36
CA ALA A 170 16.05 15.81 3.46
C ALA A 170 16.53 17.23 3.81
N ARG A 171 17.86 17.45 3.88
CA ARG A 171 18.42 18.76 4.23
C ARG A 171 18.28 19.84 3.15
N PHE A 172 18.13 19.47 1.87
CA PHE A 172 17.95 20.49 0.81
C PHE A 172 16.59 21.18 0.90
N MET A 173 15.54 20.48 1.32
CA MET A 173 14.19 21.05 1.47
C MET A 173 14.03 21.83 2.77
N ASP A 174 14.57 21.33 3.89
CA ASP A 174 14.40 21.96 5.21
C ASP A 174 15.19 23.29 5.38
N ASN A 175 16.18 23.58 4.52
CA ASN A 175 17.03 24.78 4.65
C ASN A 175 16.59 25.96 3.76
N VAL A 176 15.57 25.82 2.90
CA VAL A 176 15.10 26.93 2.04
C VAL A 176 14.35 27.99 2.85
N GLU A 177 13.74 27.63 3.98
CA GLU A 177 13.05 28.57 4.87
C GLU A 177 13.99 29.54 5.62
N VAL A 178 15.30 29.23 5.69
CA VAL A 178 16.26 30.01 6.49
C VAL A 178 16.97 31.10 5.68
N TYR A 179 16.93 31.04 4.34
CA TYR A 179 17.55 32.05 3.49
C TYR A 179 16.51 33.09 3.04
N ASN A 180 16.91 34.37 3.06
CA ASN A 180 16.12 35.44 2.45
C ASN A 180 16.04 35.21 0.94
N THR A 181 14.98 34.52 0.51
CA THR A 181 14.69 34.08 -0.86
C THR A 181 14.76 35.22 -1.87
N ASP A 182 14.52 36.44 -1.41
CA ASP A 182 14.53 37.67 -2.18
C ASP A 182 15.95 38.15 -2.59
N LYS A 183 17.00 37.61 -1.94
CA LYS A 183 18.41 37.82 -2.34
C LYS A 183 18.91 36.82 -3.39
N MET A 184 18.17 35.74 -3.62
CA MET A 184 18.55 34.67 -4.56
C MET A 184 18.05 34.93 -5.98
N VAL A 185 17.11 35.87 -6.15
CA VAL A 185 16.66 36.33 -7.46
C VAL A 185 17.65 37.37 -8.01
N PRO A 186 18.18 37.22 -9.24
CA PRO A 186 19.05 38.22 -9.85
C PRO A 186 18.39 39.60 -9.91
N ALA A 187 19.10 40.64 -9.47
CA ALA A 187 18.58 42.00 -9.32
C ALA A 187 17.99 42.57 -10.62
N GLN A 188 18.51 42.15 -11.78
CA GLN A 188 18.10 42.62 -13.10
C GLN A 188 16.68 42.20 -13.48
N ILE A 189 16.23 41.02 -13.02
CA ILE A 189 14.89 40.47 -13.38
C ILE A 189 13.90 40.56 -12.23
N LYS A 190 14.36 41.00 -11.05
CA LYS A 190 13.58 41.05 -9.83
C LYS A 190 12.29 41.85 -9.99
N THR A 191 12.37 43.06 -10.54
CA THR A 191 11.21 43.94 -10.77
C THR A 191 10.17 43.30 -11.70
N GLN A 192 10.62 42.61 -12.75
CA GLN A 192 9.73 41.92 -13.69
C GLN A 192 9.05 40.72 -13.02
N LEU A 193 9.78 39.95 -12.21
CA LEU A 193 9.21 38.81 -11.49
C LEU A 193 8.18 39.24 -10.46
N HIS A 194 8.43 40.33 -9.72
CA HIS A 194 7.45 40.91 -8.81
C HIS A 194 6.18 41.41 -9.51
N SER A 195 6.30 41.88 -10.77
CA SER A 195 5.10 42.26 -11.54
C SER A 195 4.28 41.06 -12.03
N LEU A 196 4.88 39.87 -12.11
CA LEU A 196 4.26 38.67 -12.68
C LEU A 196 3.75 37.67 -11.64
N SER A 197 4.26 37.71 -10.41
CA SER A 197 3.89 36.77 -9.35
C SER A 197 4.02 37.42 -7.97
N THR A 198 3.08 37.10 -7.09
CA THR A 198 3.19 37.40 -5.65
C THR A 198 4.32 36.62 -4.98
N GLU A 199 4.80 35.54 -5.64
CA GLU A 199 5.89 34.67 -5.21
C GLU A 199 7.03 34.66 -6.27
N PRO A 200 7.85 35.72 -6.34
CA PRO A 200 8.82 35.93 -7.43
C PRO A 200 9.99 34.95 -7.41
N PHE A 201 10.42 34.52 -6.22
CA PHE A 201 11.48 33.51 -6.09
C PHE A 201 11.03 32.13 -6.60
N ALA A 202 9.80 31.72 -6.26
CA ALA A 202 9.23 30.48 -6.76
C ALA A 202 9.10 30.49 -8.29
N LEU A 203 8.65 31.62 -8.86
CA LEU A 203 8.59 31.82 -10.31
C LEU A 203 9.99 31.71 -10.96
N PHE A 204 11.00 32.35 -10.37
CA PHE A 204 12.39 32.27 -10.85
C PHE A 204 12.93 30.85 -10.86
N VAL A 205 12.75 30.11 -9.75
CA VAL A 205 13.17 28.70 -9.65
C VAL A 205 12.40 27.82 -10.64
N GLY A 206 11.11 28.05 -10.82
CA GLY A 206 10.29 27.35 -11.82
C GLY A 206 10.83 27.52 -13.25
N LEU A 207 11.19 28.75 -13.63
CA LEU A 207 11.79 29.05 -14.95
C LEU A 207 13.16 28.38 -15.13
N LEU A 208 13.98 28.36 -14.08
CA LEU A 208 15.27 27.64 -14.11
C LEU A 208 15.08 26.13 -14.25
N ILE A 209 14.17 25.54 -13.47
CA ILE A 209 13.85 24.10 -13.59
C ILE A 209 13.35 23.80 -14.99
N GLN A 210 12.48 24.63 -15.57
CA GLN A 210 12.03 24.45 -16.96
C GLN A 210 13.18 24.50 -17.97
N TYR A 211 14.13 25.43 -17.79
CA TYR A 211 15.32 25.52 -18.65
C TYR A 211 16.25 24.31 -18.49
N LEU A 212 16.42 23.81 -17.27
CA LEU A 212 17.24 22.63 -17.00
C LEU A 212 16.57 21.34 -17.49
N MET A 213 15.26 21.24 -17.34
CA MET A 213 14.42 20.09 -17.72
C MET A 213 13.87 20.22 -19.15
N ARG A 214 14.67 20.77 -20.07
CA ARG A 214 14.27 20.87 -21.48
C ARG A 214 14.09 19.45 -22.05
N PRO A 215 12.91 19.12 -22.59
CA PRO A 215 12.63 17.78 -23.08
C PRO A 215 13.53 17.45 -24.28
N THR A 216 13.92 16.18 -24.39
CA THR A 216 14.54 15.67 -25.62
C THR A 216 13.55 15.77 -26.79
N LEU A 217 14.04 15.63 -28.03
CA LEU A 217 13.17 15.66 -29.21
C LEU A 217 12.08 14.57 -29.15
N GLU A 218 12.44 13.39 -28.63
CA GLU A 218 11.52 12.27 -28.45
C GLU A 218 10.44 12.57 -27.40
N LEU A 219 10.84 13.08 -26.23
CA LEU A 219 9.91 13.47 -25.18
C LEU A 219 9.00 14.63 -25.62
N SER A 220 9.54 15.55 -26.43
CA SER A 220 8.75 16.66 -26.99
C SER A 220 7.65 16.14 -27.93
N ARG A 221 7.98 15.20 -28.83
CA ARG A 221 6.98 14.56 -29.71
C ARG A 221 5.92 13.81 -28.90
N TYR A 222 6.34 13.12 -27.84
CA TYR A 222 5.40 12.47 -26.93
C TYR A 222 4.42 13.48 -26.32
N TYR A 223 4.91 14.61 -25.81
CA TYR A 223 4.06 15.66 -25.26
C TYR A 223 3.13 16.29 -26.30
N ASP A 224 3.59 16.49 -27.53
CA ASP A 224 2.76 17.06 -28.60
C ASP A 224 1.64 16.09 -29.00
N ASN A 225 1.94 14.80 -29.12
CA ASN A 225 0.91 13.77 -29.34
C ASN A 225 -0.08 13.68 -28.17
N TYR A 226 0.42 13.77 -26.93
CA TYR A 226 -0.43 13.76 -25.74
C TYR A 226 -1.36 14.97 -25.70
N LYS A 227 -0.83 16.18 -25.97
CA LYS A 227 -1.62 17.42 -26.08
C LYS A 227 -2.73 17.31 -27.11
N GLN A 228 -2.46 16.70 -28.27
CA GLN A 228 -3.48 16.46 -29.29
C GLN A 228 -4.58 15.51 -28.78
N ARG A 229 -4.20 14.40 -28.12
CA ARG A 229 -5.15 13.43 -27.55
C ARG A 229 -6.09 14.06 -26.53
N ILE A 230 -5.57 14.89 -25.62
CA ILE A 230 -6.38 15.55 -24.59
C ILE A 230 -7.03 16.85 -25.08
N GLN A 231 -6.92 17.17 -26.38
CA GLN A 231 -7.42 18.39 -26.98
C GLN A 231 -6.98 19.65 -26.24
N TRP A 232 -5.71 19.68 -25.82
CA TRP A 232 -5.14 20.76 -25.04
C TRP A 232 -5.28 22.10 -25.77
N LYS A 233 -5.98 23.06 -25.15
CA LYS A 233 -6.21 24.41 -25.67
C LYS A 233 -5.94 25.43 -24.59
N HIS A 234 -5.26 26.53 -24.95
CA HIS A 234 -5.06 27.65 -24.05
C HIS A 234 -6.23 28.64 -24.15
N PRO A 235 -6.60 29.32 -23.05
CA PRO A 235 -6.08 29.18 -21.68
C PRO A 235 -6.65 27.96 -20.94
N ILE A 236 -5.81 27.26 -20.16
CA ILE A 236 -6.15 26.08 -19.35
C ILE A 236 -5.49 26.18 -17.97
N VAL A 237 -6.22 25.84 -16.92
CA VAL A 237 -5.69 25.81 -15.55
C VAL A 237 -5.35 24.37 -15.16
N GLY A 238 -4.10 24.14 -14.78
CA GLY A 238 -3.66 22.86 -14.23
C GLY A 238 -3.87 22.80 -12.73
N LEU A 239 -4.63 21.81 -12.26
CA LEU A 239 -4.78 21.48 -10.84
C LEU A 239 -4.01 20.18 -10.55
N HIS A 240 -3.14 20.23 -9.55
CA HIS A 240 -2.43 19.05 -9.05
C HIS A 240 -2.84 18.80 -7.60
N VAL A 241 -3.64 17.77 -7.37
CA VAL A 241 -4.24 17.48 -6.07
C VAL A 241 -3.69 16.17 -5.52
N ARG A 242 -2.82 16.25 -4.51
CA ARG A 242 -2.22 15.09 -3.83
C ARG A 242 -2.71 14.94 -2.40
N ARG A 243 -3.55 13.95 -2.15
CA ARG A 243 -4.20 13.65 -0.88
C ARG A 243 -3.76 12.32 -0.25
N THR A 244 -3.27 11.35 -1.02
CA THR A 244 -2.98 9.99 -0.49
C THR A 244 -1.77 9.93 0.44
N ASP A 245 -0.68 10.61 0.08
CA ASP A 245 0.58 10.58 0.85
C ASP A 245 0.79 11.83 1.71
N LYS A 246 0.18 12.97 1.34
CA LYS A 246 0.46 14.28 1.94
C LYS A 246 -0.41 14.63 3.14
N LEU A 247 -1.66 14.17 3.20
CA LEU A 247 -2.58 14.50 4.32
C LEU A 247 -2.17 13.85 5.65
N LEU A 248 -1.35 12.81 5.61
CA LEU A 248 -0.92 12.09 6.81
C LEU A 248 0.22 12.80 7.55
N LYS A 249 1.00 13.66 6.89
CA LYS A 249 2.27 14.18 7.42
C LYS A 249 2.62 15.61 7.05
N GLU A 250 2.13 16.15 5.94
CA GLU A 250 2.76 17.31 5.28
C GLU A 250 1.78 18.43 4.90
N ALA A 251 0.48 18.15 4.71
CA ALA A 251 -0.47 19.14 4.22
C ALA A 251 -1.83 19.06 4.93
N LYS A 252 -2.52 20.21 4.99
CA LYS A 252 -3.94 20.29 5.38
C LYS A 252 -4.82 19.84 4.23
N TYR A 253 -6.01 19.34 4.57
CA TYR A 253 -7.03 19.03 3.58
C TYR A 253 -7.64 20.32 3.03
N HIS A 254 -7.74 20.41 1.70
CA HIS A 254 -8.42 21.48 0.98
C HIS A 254 -9.47 20.85 0.05
N SER A 255 -10.71 21.32 0.10
CA SER A 255 -11.81 20.78 -0.72
C SER A 255 -11.64 21.18 -2.19
N MET A 256 -12.33 20.48 -3.11
CA MET A 256 -12.25 20.84 -4.54
C MET A 256 -12.79 22.25 -4.80
N ASP A 257 -13.85 22.66 -4.10
CA ASP A 257 -14.43 24.01 -4.21
C ASP A 257 -13.42 25.12 -3.91
N GLU A 258 -12.48 24.86 -3.00
CA GLU A 258 -11.41 25.81 -2.70
C GLU A 258 -10.49 26.01 -3.90
N TYR A 259 -10.08 24.93 -4.58
CA TYR A 259 -9.29 25.02 -5.80
C TYR A 259 -10.06 25.72 -6.93
N ILE A 260 -11.35 25.43 -7.07
CA ILE A 260 -12.20 26.04 -8.12
C ILE A 260 -12.31 27.56 -7.94
N LYS A 261 -12.33 28.08 -6.71
CA LYS A 261 -12.29 29.55 -6.48
C LYS A 261 -11.05 30.21 -7.09
N TYR A 262 -9.90 29.52 -7.11
CA TYR A 262 -8.70 30.05 -7.74
C TYR A 262 -8.74 29.93 -9.26
N VAL A 263 -9.33 28.85 -9.78
CA VAL A 263 -9.60 28.70 -11.22
C VAL A 263 -10.51 29.82 -11.71
N ASP A 264 -11.60 30.08 -11.01
CA ASP A 264 -12.55 31.14 -11.36
C ASP A 264 -11.88 32.51 -11.33
N ARG A 265 -11.15 32.81 -10.25
CA ARG A 265 -10.38 34.06 -10.16
C ARG A 265 -9.41 34.25 -11.34
N TYR A 266 -8.75 33.18 -11.78
CA TYR A 266 -7.84 33.25 -12.93
C TYR A 266 -8.60 33.60 -14.21
N TYR A 267 -9.71 32.91 -14.50
CA TYR A 267 -10.51 33.18 -15.68
C TYR A 267 -11.22 34.54 -15.62
N ASP A 268 -11.71 34.97 -14.47
CA ASP A 268 -12.33 36.29 -14.29
C ASP A 268 -11.31 37.42 -14.53
N ASN A 269 -10.08 37.25 -14.06
CA ASN A 269 -8.99 38.18 -14.35
C ASN A 269 -8.62 38.20 -15.83
N LEU A 270 -8.57 37.04 -16.49
CA LEU A 270 -8.35 36.95 -17.93
C LEU A 270 -9.46 37.64 -18.72
N ASP A 271 -10.71 37.41 -18.34
CA ASP A 271 -11.88 38.00 -18.99
C ASP A 271 -11.87 39.53 -18.83
N THR A 272 -11.54 40.02 -17.64
CA THR A 272 -11.40 41.45 -17.35
C THR A 272 -10.25 42.09 -18.13
N THR A 273 -9.11 41.41 -18.23
CA THR A 273 -7.90 41.96 -18.89
C THR A 273 -8.00 41.90 -20.42
N SER A 274 -8.67 40.88 -20.96
CA SER A 274 -8.83 40.68 -22.40
C SER A 274 -10.07 41.35 -22.99
N GLY A 275 -11.02 41.79 -22.14
CA GLY A 275 -12.29 42.38 -22.57
C GLY A 275 -13.23 41.39 -23.28
N LYS A 276 -12.95 40.09 -23.21
CA LYS A 276 -13.74 39.01 -23.82
C LYS A 276 -14.02 37.92 -22.80
N THR A 277 -15.27 37.48 -22.71
CA THR A 277 -15.65 36.37 -21.84
C THR A 277 -15.15 35.04 -22.40
N THR A 278 -14.40 34.29 -21.60
CA THR A 278 -13.95 32.94 -21.94
C THR A 278 -15.11 31.96 -21.83
N LEU A 279 -15.72 31.59 -22.97
CA LEU A 279 -16.87 30.68 -23.03
C LEU A 279 -16.56 29.26 -22.51
N ASN A 280 -15.32 28.80 -22.63
CA ASN A 280 -14.88 27.46 -22.21
C ASN A 280 -13.71 27.57 -21.22
N ARG A 281 -14.01 27.49 -19.91
CA ARG A 281 -13.01 27.42 -18.83
C ARG A 281 -12.46 26.00 -18.75
N LEU A 282 -11.24 25.78 -19.22
CA LEU A 282 -10.61 24.46 -19.27
C LEU A 282 -9.78 24.21 -18.01
N VAL A 283 -9.98 23.04 -17.40
CA VAL A 283 -9.22 22.61 -16.22
C VAL A 283 -8.61 21.24 -16.47
N TYR A 284 -7.31 21.11 -16.26
CA TYR A 284 -6.59 19.83 -16.29
C TYR A 284 -6.33 19.38 -14.84
N LEU A 285 -6.95 18.28 -14.41
CA LEU A 285 -6.80 17.75 -13.06
C LEU A 285 -5.88 16.53 -13.04
N ALA A 286 -4.74 16.66 -12.37
CA ALA A 286 -3.86 15.56 -11.99
C ALA A 286 -4.05 15.27 -10.50
N THR A 287 -4.61 14.11 -10.14
CA THR A 287 -4.85 13.76 -8.73
C THR A 287 -4.47 12.33 -8.39
N ASP A 288 -4.05 12.10 -7.14
CA ASP A 288 -3.83 10.77 -6.55
C ASP A 288 -5.06 10.26 -5.77
N GLU A 289 -6.17 11.01 -5.75
CA GLU A 289 -7.34 10.67 -4.96
C GLU A 289 -7.97 9.32 -5.38
N PRO A 290 -8.13 8.37 -4.44
CA PRO A 290 -8.68 7.05 -4.75
C PRO A 290 -10.18 7.08 -5.07
N ASN A 291 -10.87 8.21 -4.81
CA ASN A 291 -12.28 8.38 -5.18
C ASN A 291 -12.52 8.44 -6.70
N ILE A 292 -11.46 8.37 -7.52
CA ILE A 292 -11.56 8.31 -8.99
C ILE A 292 -11.11 6.94 -9.55
N LYS A 293 -10.55 6.01 -8.76
CA LYS A 293 -10.06 4.72 -9.30
C LYS A 293 -10.42 3.50 -8.44
N CYS A 294 -11.69 3.12 -8.42
CA CYS A 294 -12.05 1.75 -8.03
C CYS A 294 -12.95 1.08 -9.08
N GLY A 295 -12.73 -0.21 -9.32
CA GLY A 295 -13.44 -0.96 -10.35
C GLY A 295 -14.91 -1.24 -10.03
N PHE A 296 -15.62 -1.88 -10.96
CA PHE A 296 -17.06 -2.18 -10.88
C PHE A 296 -17.50 -2.74 -9.51
N GLY A 297 -16.80 -3.75 -8.98
CA GLY A 297 -17.17 -4.38 -7.70
C GLY A 297 -17.09 -3.44 -6.49
N CYS A 298 -16.09 -2.56 -6.44
CA CYS A 298 -15.98 -1.55 -5.39
C CYS A 298 -17.11 -0.51 -5.50
N THR A 299 -17.40 -0.07 -6.72
CA THR A 299 -18.51 0.87 -6.99
C THR A 299 -19.85 0.28 -6.55
N MET A 300 -20.10 -1.00 -6.84
CA MET A 300 -21.31 -1.69 -6.40
C MET A 300 -21.41 -1.82 -4.88
N HIS A 301 -20.30 -2.11 -4.19
CA HIS A 301 -20.30 -2.11 -2.72
C HIS A 301 -20.57 -0.72 -2.15
N HIS A 302 -20.06 0.33 -2.78
CA HIS A 302 -20.37 1.71 -2.39
C HIS A 302 -21.87 2.01 -2.54
N TYR A 303 -22.49 1.70 -3.68
CA TYR A 303 -23.94 1.89 -3.87
C TYR A 303 -24.78 1.04 -2.93
N THR A 304 -24.35 -0.18 -2.65
CA THR A 304 -24.98 -1.07 -1.66
C THR A 304 -24.99 -0.41 -0.29
N TYR A 305 -23.86 0.16 0.10
CA TYR A 305 -23.74 0.88 1.36
C TYR A 305 -24.66 2.12 1.40
N CYS A 306 -24.70 2.92 0.33
CA CYS A 306 -25.60 4.07 0.23
C CYS A 306 -27.07 3.66 0.32
N LEU A 307 -27.47 2.54 -0.31
CA LEU A 307 -28.85 2.05 -0.25
C LEU A 307 -29.21 1.57 1.15
N ILE A 308 -28.31 0.89 1.85
CA ILE A 308 -28.52 0.49 3.25
C ILE A 308 -28.72 1.73 4.13
N LEU A 309 -27.91 2.78 3.95
CA LEU A 309 -28.07 4.03 4.69
C LEU A 309 -29.39 4.72 4.37
N ALA A 310 -29.76 4.79 3.09
CA ALA A 310 -31.04 5.37 2.65
C ALA A 310 -32.23 4.65 3.29
N LEU A 311 -32.20 3.30 3.32
CA LEU A 311 -33.21 2.49 4.00
C LEU A 311 -33.28 2.77 5.50
N LYS A 312 -32.13 2.90 6.18
CA LYS A 312 -32.06 3.25 7.61
C LYS A 312 -32.70 4.60 7.90
N LEU A 313 -32.48 5.58 7.01
CA LEU A 313 -32.95 6.96 7.17
C LEU A 313 -34.37 7.18 6.60
N ASN A 314 -35.04 6.13 6.12
CA ASN A 314 -36.33 6.23 5.41
C ASN A 314 -36.28 7.22 4.22
N ARG A 315 -35.22 7.15 3.42
CA ARG A 315 -34.98 8.03 2.26
C ARG A 315 -34.85 7.24 0.97
N THR A 316 -35.21 7.88 -0.13
CA THR A 316 -34.97 7.35 -1.48
C THR A 316 -33.51 7.58 -1.86
N LEU A 317 -32.83 6.53 -2.31
CA LEU A 317 -31.50 6.65 -2.88
C LEU A 317 -31.58 7.21 -4.31
N ILE A 318 -30.86 8.30 -4.56
CA ILE A 318 -30.64 8.85 -5.90
C ILE A 318 -29.16 8.68 -6.25
N ILE A 319 -28.88 8.20 -7.47
CA ILE A 319 -27.51 8.18 -8.02
C ILE A 319 -27.44 9.27 -9.10
N PRO A 320 -26.77 10.40 -8.82
CA PRO A 320 -26.77 11.54 -9.71
C PRO A 320 -26.08 11.23 -11.05
N GLU A 321 -26.60 11.84 -12.11
CA GLU A 321 -26.15 11.60 -13.49
C GLU A 321 -24.76 12.18 -13.78
N THR A 322 -24.35 13.16 -12.99
CA THR A 322 -23.17 14.00 -13.19
C THR A 322 -21.88 13.38 -12.66
N ILE A 323 -21.91 12.20 -12.02
CA ILE A 323 -20.69 11.50 -11.59
C ILE A 323 -20.03 10.87 -12.82
N THR A 324 -19.07 11.59 -13.39
CA THR A 324 -18.29 11.23 -14.59
C THR A 324 -17.25 10.14 -14.33
N ASN A 325 -17.65 9.03 -13.70
CA ASN A 325 -16.85 7.81 -13.79
C ASN A 325 -17.44 6.91 -14.88
N THR A 326 -16.57 6.22 -15.62
CA THR A 326 -16.93 5.34 -16.76
C THR A 326 -17.90 4.23 -16.35
N TYR A 327 -17.98 3.90 -15.06
CA TYR A 327 -18.85 2.85 -14.56
C TYR A 327 -20.29 3.33 -14.34
N THR A 328 -20.53 4.58 -13.90
CA THR A 328 -21.87 5.13 -13.66
C THR A 328 -22.68 5.23 -14.95
N SER A 329 -22.05 5.59 -16.07
CA SER A 329 -22.70 5.56 -17.39
C SER A 329 -23.03 4.13 -17.84
N HIS A 330 -22.11 3.17 -17.64
CA HIS A 330 -22.36 1.75 -17.92
C HIS A 330 -23.45 1.16 -17.02
N MET A 331 -23.55 1.57 -15.75
CA MET A 331 -24.60 1.10 -14.84
C MET A 331 -25.99 1.41 -15.37
N LYS A 332 -26.20 2.61 -15.92
CA LYS A 332 -27.49 2.99 -16.52
C LYS A 332 -27.82 2.20 -17.79
N MET A 333 -26.80 1.86 -18.57
CA MET A 333 -26.99 1.06 -19.79
C MET A 333 -27.33 -0.41 -19.45
N LEU A 334 -26.70 -0.95 -18.42
CA LEU A 334 -26.75 -2.37 -18.09
C LEU A 334 -27.87 -2.73 -17.11
N PHE A 335 -28.19 -1.85 -16.18
CA PHE A 335 -29.15 -2.12 -15.10
C PHE A 335 -30.32 -1.14 -15.11
N ARG A 336 -31.46 -1.60 -14.57
CA ARG A 336 -32.65 -0.77 -14.39
C ARG A 336 -32.38 0.35 -13.38
N PRO A 337 -33.08 1.49 -13.50
CA PRO A 337 -32.96 2.54 -12.50
C PRO A 337 -33.34 2.02 -11.11
N ILE A 338 -32.77 2.64 -10.08
CA ILE A 338 -33.01 2.22 -8.68
C ILE A 338 -34.44 2.49 -8.25
N SER A 339 -35.07 3.51 -8.84
CA SER A 339 -36.45 3.93 -8.63
C SER A 339 -37.13 4.12 -9.98
N ASP A 340 -38.44 3.86 -10.06
CA ASP A 340 -39.22 4.11 -11.27
C ASP A 340 -39.86 5.51 -11.28
N THR A 341 -39.97 6.17 -10.11
CA THR A 341 -40.78 7.38 -9.93
C THR A 341 -40.04 8.57 -9.34
N CYS A 342 -38.85 8.37 -8.79
CA CYS A 342 -38.05 9.42 -8.15
C CYS A 342 -36.60 9.27 -8.58
N LEU A 343 -36.19 10.08 -9.56
CA LEU A 343 -34.93 9.94 -10.30
C LEU A 343 -34.00 11.15 -10.18
N ASP A 344 -34.55 12.32 -9.89
CA ASP A 344 -33.79 13.54 -9.74
C ASP A 344 -33.50 13.86 -8.26
N SER A 345 -32.46 14.66 -8.05
CA SER A 345 -32.04 15.13 -6.73
C SER A 345 -32.52 16.56 -6.46
N ASN A 346 -33.62 17.01 -7.09
CA ASN A 346 -34.13 18.35 -6.84
C ASN A 346 -34.83 18.38 -5.48
N GLY A 347 -34.46 19.35 -4.65
CA GLY A 347 -35.12 19.60 -3.39
C GLY A 347 -34.91 21.03 -2.93
N ASP A 348 -35.79 21.50 -2.05
CA ASP A 348 -35.81 22.87 -1.54
C ASP A 348 -34.56 23.18 -0.71
N ASN A 349 -33.96 22.16 -0.09
CA ASN A 349 -32.70 22.28 0.63
C ASN A 349 -31.87 20.99 0.58
N SER A 350 -30.55 21.18 0.59
CA SER A 350 -29.56 20.09 0.55
C SER A 350 -28.48 20.27 1.61
N THR A 351 -27.86 19.17 2.01
CA THR A 351 -26.67 19.17 2.86
C THR A 351 -25.78 17.98 2.53
N THR A 352 -24.52 18.03 2.97
CA THR A 352 -23.62 16.88 2.98
C THR A 352 -23.82 16.04 4.25
N TRP A 353 -23.76 14.72 4.13
CA TRP A 353 -23.78 13.81 5.27
C TRP A 353 -22.46 13.84 6.05
N GLU A 354 -22.50 14.40 7.25
CA GLU A 354 -21.35 14.47 8.17
C GLU A 354 -21.53 13.63 9.44
N GLY A 355 -22.42 12.63 9.42
CA GLY A 355 -22.78 11.85 10.61
C GLY A 355 -23.78 12.58 11.52
N MET A 356 -24.72 13.30 10.91
CA MET A 356 -25.81 14.01 11.58
C MET A 356 -26.68 13.07 12.42
N SER A 357 -27.30 13.59 13.49
CA SER A 357 -28.21 12.82 14.33
C SER A 357 -29.53 12.52 13.63
N ASP A 358 -30.26 11.52 14.13
CA ASP A 358 -31.57 11.10 13.58
C ASP A 358 -32.60 12.25 13.51
N GLN A 359 -32.43 13.33 14.26
CA GLN A 359 -33.32 14.49 14.23
C GLN A 359 -32.88 15.57 13.23
N THR A 360 -31.56 15.74 13.04
CA THR A 360 -31.03 16.79 12.17
C THR A 360 -31.19 16.47 10.70
N HIS A 361 -31.21 15.18 10.33
CA HIS A 361 -31.40 14.82 8.93
C HIS A 361 -32.79 15.20 8.40
N TYR A 362 -33.85 15.24 9.20
CA TYR A 362 -35.21 15.54 8.74
C TYR A 362 -35.37 16.96 8.19
N TYR A 363 -34.50 17.90 8.58
CA TYR A 363 -34.55 19.27 8.09
C TYR A 363 -34.18 19.38 6.62
N TYR A 364 -33.43 18.42 6.06
CA TYR A 364 -32.94 18.47 4.69
C TYR A 364 -33.68 17.49 3.79
N GLN A 365 -34.15 17.95 2.64
CA GLN A 365 -34.81 17.11 1.65
C GLN A 365 -33.79 16.24 0.93
N VAL A 366 -32.65 16.81 0.54
CA VAL A 366 -31.56 16.13 -0.16
C VAL A 366 -30.33 16.02 0.74
N ILE A 367 -29.71 14.85 0.75
CA ILE A 367 -28.50 14.59 1.52
C ILE A 367 -27.44 13.98 0.60
N ASP A 368 -26.38 14.74 0.35
CA ASP A 368 -25.25 14.29 -0.44
C ASP A 368 -24.33 13.41 0.42
N PHE A 369 -24.07 12.19 -0.05
CA PHE A 369 -23.25 11.24 0.67
C PHE A 369 -21.90 11.05 -0.03
N TYR A 370 -20.84 11.59 0.57
CA TYR A 370 -19.46 11.39 0.10
C TYR A 370 -18.77 10.29 0.90
N PHE A 371 -18.23 9.28 0.20
CA PHE A 371 -17.47 8.21 0.85
C PHE A 371 -16.09 8.73 1.28
N GLY A 372 -15.90 8.93 2.58
CA GLY A 372 -14.62 9.31 3.21
C GLY A 372 -14.12 8.28 4.24
N TYR A 373 -12.87 8.45 4.70
CA TYR A 373 -12.17 7.55 5.64
C TYR A 373 -12.89 7.32 6.99
N ASN A 374 -13.90 8.13 7.35
CA ASN A 374 -14.72 7.96 8.54
C ASN A 374 -15.90 6.98 8.37
N SER A 375 -16.00 6.27 7.24
CA SER A 375 -17.08 5.32 6.97
C SER A 375 -17.08 4.05 7.85
N LYS A 376 -15.97 3.78 8.56
CA LYS A 376 -15.80 2.59 9.42
C LYS A 376 -16.76 2.53 10.62
N GLY A 377 -17.28 3.66 11.09
CA GLY A 377 -18.24 3.69 12.21
C GLY A 377 -19.61 3.12 11.86
N TYR A 378 -20.03 3.24 10.60
CA TYR A 378 -21.42 3.03 10.22
C TYR A 378 -21.78 1.58 9.88
N LEU A 379 -20.79 0.72 9.59
CA LEU A 379 -21.03 -0.74 9.54
C LEU A 379 -21.38 -1.29 10.93
N GLN A 380 -20.99 -0.61 12.02
CA GLN A 380 -21.42 -1.01 13.36
C GLN A 380 -22.93 -0.83 13.56
N ASP A 381 -23.55 0.10 12.82
CA ASP A 381 -25.00 0.33 12.86
C ASP A 381 -25.82 -0.69 12.07
N LEU A 382 -25.20 -1.56 11.25
CA LEU A 382 -25.89 -2.74 10.71
C LEU A 382 -26.40 -3.65 11.84
N LYS A 383 -25.78 -3.59 13.04
CA LYS A 383 -26.29 -4.29 14.23
C LYS A 383 -27.69 -3.82 14.63
N ASN A 384 -28.09 -2.60 14.26
CA ASN A 384 -29.42 -2.04 14.51
C ASN A 384 -30.47 -2.45 13.46
N LEU A 385 -30.08 -3.07 12.33
CA LEU A 385 -31.00 -3.82 11.43
C LEU A 385 -31.40 -5.17 12.04
N THR A 386 -31.51 -5.21 13.37
CA THR A 386 -31.51 -6.44 14.17
C THR A 386 -32.72 -7.30 13.84
N GLN A 387 -33.85 -6.72 13.46
CA GLN A 387 -35.06 -7.52 13.16
C GLN A 387 -34.91 -8.34 11.88
N ILE A 388 -34.47 -7.73 10.77
CA ILE A 388 -34.27 -8.45 9.50
C ILE A 388 -33.12 -9.45 9.63
N ILE A 389 -32.01 -9.05 10.26
CA ILE A 389 -30.88 -9.94 10.46
C ILE A 389 -31.26 -11.13 11.35
N ARG A 390 -32.06 -10.93 12.42
CA ARG A 390 -32.58 -12.02 13.26
C ARG A 390 -33.48 -12.98 12.48
N GLN A 391 -34.33 -12.47 11.58
CA GLN A 391 -35.13 -13.35 10.72
C GLN A 391 -34.23 -14.16 9.77
N LEU A 392 -33.23 -13.52 9.17
CA LEU A 392 -32.29 -14.20 8.26
C LEU A 392 -31.40 -15.22 8.99
N GLN A 393 -31.13 -15.05 10.29
CA GLN A 393 -30.41 -16.03 11.11
C GLN A 393 -31.13 -17.37 11.20
N SER A 394 -32.46 -17.40 11.02
CA SER A 394 -33.21 -18.65 10.95
C SER A 394 -33.03 -19.41 9.62
N LEU A 395 -32.57 -18.72 8.57
CA LEU A 395 -32.47 -19.24 7.20
C LEU A 395 -31.02 -19.52 6.77
N SER A 396 -30.04 -18.84 7.37
CA SER A 396 -28.64 -18.93 7.00
C SER A 396 -27.73 -18.80 8.22
N THR A 397 -26.66 -19.60 8.25
CA THR A 397 -25.57 -19.45 9.21
C THR A 397 -24.78 -18.15 8.97
N GLU A 398 -24.92 -17.55 7.78
CA GLU A 398 -24.29 -16.31 7.35
C GLU A 398 -25.37 -15.29 6.90
N PRO A 399 -26.06 -14.62 7.84
CA PRO A 399 -27.19 -13.74 7.54
C PRO A 399 -26.78 -12.40 6.91
N ILE A 400 -25.58 -11.89 7.24
CA ILE A 400 -25.11 -10.58 6.74
C ILE A 400 -24.80 -10.64 5.23
N PRO A 401 -24.03 -11.62 4.71
CA PRO A 401 -23.84 -11.78 3.27
C PRO A 401 -25.16 -11.99 2.51
N LEU A 402 -26.11 -12.72 3.10
CA LEU A 402 -27.43 -12.93 2.51
C LEU A 402 -28.20 -11.60 2.37
N PHE A 403 -28.23 -10.78 3.42
CA PHE A 403 -28.84 -9.45 3.39
C PHE A 403 -28.19 -8.55 2.32
N ILE A 404 -26.87 -8.44 2.35
CA ILE A 404 -26.10 -7.65 1.37
C ILE A 404 -26.36 -8.15 -0.06
N GLY A 405 -26.42 -9.47 -0.26
CA GLY A 405 -26.71 -10.09 -1.55
C GLY A 405 -28.08 -9.71 -2.11
N HIS A 406 -29.10 -9.56 -1.26
CA HIS A 406 -30.42 -9.07 -1.68
C HIS A 406 -30.39 -7.60 -2.14
N ILE A 407 -29.63 -6.74 -1.45
CA ILE A 407 -29.45 -5.34 -1.83
C ILE A 407 -28.72 -5.25 -3.17
N ILE A 408 -27.61 -5.99 -3.34
CA ILE A 408 -26.87 -6.05 -4.61
C ILE A 408 -27.76 -6.57 -5.74
N ARG A 409 -28.58 -7.61 -5.48
CA ARG A 409 -29.54 -8.14 -6.46
C ARG A 409 -30.55 -7.08 -6.92
N TYR A 410 -31.01 -6.20 -6.04
CA TYR A 410 -31.91 -5.10 -6.39
C TYR A 410 -31.21 -4.04 -7.26
N LEU A 411 -29.98 -3.68 -6.90
CA LEU A 411 -29.18 -2.70 -7.65
C LEU A 411 -28.78 -3.23 -9.05
N MET A 412 -28.51 -4.53 -9.17
CA MET A 412 -28.09 -5.18 -10.42
C MET A 412 -29.23 -5.80 -11.22
N ARG A 413 -30.45 -5.24 -11.13
CA ARG A 413 -31.59 -5.70 -11.95
C ARG A 413 -31.26 -5.45 -13.42
N PRO A 414 -31.13 -6.49 -14.27
CA PRO A 414 -30.71 -6.29 -15.66
C PRO A 414 -31.78 -5.55 -16.47
N THR A 415 -31.32 -4.76 -17.44
CA THR A 415 -32.18 -4.30 -18.54
C THR A 415 -32.58 -5.49 -19.41
N LEU A 416 -33.62 -5.31 -20.25
CA LEU A 416 -34.07 -6.36 -21.16
C LEU A 416 -32.96 -6.79 -22.14
N GLU A 417 -32.14 -5.84 -22.58
CA GLU A 417 -31.00 -6.10 -23.45
C GLU A 417 -29.94 -6.97 -22.76
N LEU A 418 -29.55 -6.61 -21.53
CA LEU A 418 -28.59 -7.40 -20.76
C LEU A 418 -29.12 -8.80 -20.44
N SER A 419 -30.41 -8.94 -20.14
CA SER A 419 -31.04 -10.26 -19.95
C SER A 419 -30.92 -11.14 -21.19
N ARG A 420 -31.23 -10.61 -22.38
CA ARG A 420 -31.07 -11.35 -23.64
C ARG A 420 -29.61 -11.72 -23.91
N TYR A 421 -28.68 -10.80 -23.61
CA TYR A 421 -27.26 -11.08 -23.72
C TYR A 421 -26.85 -12.26 -22.83
N TYR A 422 -27.31 -12.31 -21.58
CA TYR A 422 -27.03 -13.43 -20.68
C TYR A 422 -27.61 -14.75 -21.18
N ASP A 423 -28.82 -14.77 -21.73
CA ASP A 423 -29.43 -15.99 -22.24
C ASP A 423 -28.67 -16.51 -23.46
N ASN A 424 -28.30 -15.64 -24.40
CA ASN A 424 -27.47 -15.98 -25.55
C ASN A 424 -26.07 -16.44 -25.13
N TYR A 425 -25.47 -15.77 -24.15
CA TYR A 425 -24.16 -16.12 -23.62
C TYR A 425 -24.17 -17.52 -22.99
N LYS A 426 -25.17 -17.83 -22.15
CA LYS A 426 -25.36 -19.15 -21.55
C LYS A 426 -25.47 -20.25 -22.60
N GLN A 427 -26.20 -20.00 -23.69
CA GLN A 427 -26.29 -20.95 -24.82
C GLN A 427 -24.92 -21.14 -25.50
N ARG A 428 -24.21 -20.04 -25.77
CA ARG A 428 -22.89 -20.05 -26.43
C ARG A 428 -21.85 -20.86 -25.65
N ILE A 429 -21.76 -20.65 -24.34
CA ILE A 429 -20.79 -21.37 -23.48
C ILE A 429 -21.31 -22.74 -23.04
N GLN A 430 -22.49 -23.15 -23.52
CA GLN A 430 -23.15 -24.40 -23.17
C GLN A 430 -23.31 -24.59 -21.65
N TRP A 431 -23.79 -23.55 -20.96
CA TRP A 431 -23.98 -23.54 -19.52
C TRP A 431 -24.88 -24.70 -19.06
N LYS A 432 -24.36 -25.56 -18.16
CA LYS A 432 -25.04 -26.75 -17.63
C LYS A 432 -24.72 -26.91 -16.15
N HIS A 433 -25.53 -27.68 -15.42
CA HIS A 433 -25.29 -28.06 -14.04
C HIS A 433 -24.99 -29.57 -13.93
N PRO A 434 -24.24 -30.02 -12.91
CA PRO A 434 -23.53 -29.23 -11.89
C PRO A 434 -22.34 -28.47 -12.50
N ILE A 435 -22.00 -27.31 -11.91
CA ILE A 435 -20.89 -26.46 -12.34
C ILE A 435 -20.23 -25.76 -11.15
N VAL A 436 -18.92 -25.55 -11.21
CA VAL A 436 -18.17 -24.76 -10.22
C VAL A 436 -17.68 -23.48 -10.87
N GLY A 437 -17.96 -22.33 -10.26
CA GLY A 437 -17.39 -21.04 -10.67
C GLY A 437 -15.99 -20.84 -10.07
N LEU A 438 -15.01 -20.55 -10.92
CA LEU A 438 -13.62 -20.31 -10.53
C LEU A 438 -13.22 -18.93 -11.03
N HIS A 439 -12.92 -18.03 -10.09
CA HIS A 439 -12.47 -16.67 -10.39
C HIS A 439 -10.98 -16.54 -10.03
N VAL A 440 -10.12 -16.48 -11.05
CA VAL A 440 -8.69 -16.23 -10.89
C VAL A 440 -8.46 -14.74 -11.08
N ARG A 441 -8.15 -14.04 -9.99
CA ARG A 441 -7.83 -12.60 -10.03
C ARG A 441 -6.32 -12.43 -9.80
N ARG A 442 -5.62 -11.88 -10.78
CA ARG A 442 -4.17 -11.64 -10.74
C ARG A 442 -3.90 -10.16 -11.00
N THR A 443 -3.19 -9.86 -12.08
CA THR A 443 -2.84 -8.52 -12.58
C THR A 443 -2.62 -7.47 -11.47
N ASP A 444 -3.37 -6.36 -11.43
CA ASP A 444 -3.23 -5.26 -10.46
C ASP A 444 -3.36 -5.71 -9.00
N LYS A 445 -4.19 -6.72 -8.72
CA LYS A 445 -4.43 -7.16 -7.33
C LYS A 445 -3.20 -7.80 -6.71
N LEU A 446 -2.29 -8.38 -7.51
CA LEU A 446 -1.04 -8.95 -6.99
C LEU A 446 -0.04 -7.90 -6.52
N LEU A 447 -0.20 -6.64 -6.95
CA LEU A 447 0.74 -5.57 -6.62
C LEU A 447 0.53 -5.06 -5.19
N GLU A 448 -0.73 -4.97 -4.74
CA GLU A 448 -1.06 -4.26 -3.50
C GLU A 448 -2.08 -4.97 -2.60
N GLU A 449 -2.98 -5.82 -3.13
CA GLU A 449 -4.18 -6.25 -2.39
C GLU A 449 -4.28 -7.75 -2.11
N ALA A 450 -3.68 -8.59 -2.95
CA ALA A 450 -3.85 -10.04 -2.94
C ALA A 450 -2.54 -10.78 -3.19
N LYS A 451 -2.52 -12.06 -2.83
CA LYS A 451 -1.39 -12.95 -3.11
C LYS A 451 -1.62 -13.73 -4.38
N TYR A 452 -0.51 -14.14 -5.01
CA TYR A 452 -0.58 -15.09 -6.10
C TYR A 452 -1.02 -16.46 -5.58
N HIS A 453 -2.02 -17.04 -6.24
CA HIS A 453 -2.51 -18.40 -6.00
C HIS A 453 -2.41 -19.19 -7.31
N SER A 454 -1.79 -20.36 -7.27
CA SER A 454 -1.66 -21.24 -8.44
C SER A 454 -2.97 -21.93 -8.75
N MET A 455 -3.14 -22.39 -10.00
CA MET A 455 -4.35 -23.13 -10.41
C MET A 455 -4.58 -24.39 -9.57
N ASP A 456 -3.52 -25.10 -9.18
CA ASP A 456 -3.62 -26.31 -8.33
C ASP A 456 -4.38 -26.07 -7.02
N GLU A 457 -4.21 -24.89 -6.43
CA GLU A 457 -4.89 -24.53 -5.19
C GLU A 457 -6.40 -24.42 -5.40
N TYR A 458 -6.85 -23.80 -6.50
CA TYR A 458 -8.27 -23.71 -6.84
C TYR A 458 -8.84 -25.09 -7.22
N ILE A 459 -8.12 -25.85 -8.05
CA ILE A 459 -8.57 -27.16 -8.54
C ILE A 459 -8.75 -28.16 -7.41
N LYS A 460 -7.95 -28.08 -6.33
CA LYS A 460 -8.16 -28.88 -5.12
C LYS A 460 -9.58 -28.75 -4.55
N TYR A 461 -10.17 -27.55 -4.57
CA TYR A 461 -11.53 -27.33 -4.08
C TYR A 461 -12.59 -27.76 -5.08
N VAL A 462 -12.31 -27.61 -6.38
CA VAL A 462 -13.15 -28.14 -7.46
C VAL A 462 -13.27 -29.66 -7.33
N ASP A 463 -12.13 -30.35 -7.20
CA ASP A 463 -12.07 -31.80 -7.05
C ASP A 463 -12.88 -32.25 -5.83
N ARG A 464 -12.67 -31.61 -4.68
CA ARG A 464 -13.41 -31.93 -3.44
C ARG A 464 -14.93 -31.79 -3.59
N TYR A 465 -15.39 -30.77 -4.31
CA TYR A 465 -16.82 -30.57 -4.55
C TYR A 465 -17.41 -31.66 -5.44
N TYR A 466 -16.72 -32.01 -6.53
CA TYR A 466 -17.19 -33.08 -7.40
C TYR A 466 -17.09 -34.46 -6.73
N ASP A 467 -16.04 -34.72 -5.94
CA ASP A 467 -15.91 -35.96 -5.17
C ASP A 467 -17.08 -36.14 -4.19
N SER A 468 -17.54 -35.06 -3.55
CA SER A 468 -18.70 -35.14 -2.63
C SER A 468 -20.02 -35.38 -3.39
N LEU A 469 -20.19 -34.76 -4.57
CA LEU A 469 -21.34 -35.01 -5.44
C LEU A 469 -21.37 -36.45 -5.97
N ASP A 470 -20.22 -36.97 -6.42
CA ASP A 470 -20.08 -38.34 -6.92
C ASP A 470 -20.39 -39.36 -5.83
N THR A 471 -19.96 -39.08 -4.59
CA THR A 471 -20.25 -39.92 -3.41
C THR A 471 -21.75 -39.91 -3.07
N THR A 472 -22.40 -38.74 -3.14
CA THR A 472 -23.82 -38.59 -2.79
C THR A 472 -24.75 -39.14 -3.86
N SER A 473 -24.37 -39.02 -5.14
CA SER A 473 -25.20 -39.38 -6.29
C SER A 473 -25.00 -40.82 -6.77
N GLY A 474 -23.98 -41.52 -6.27
CA GLY A 474 -23.64 -42.90 -6.65
C GLY A 474 -23.12 -43.08 -8.08
N ASN A 475 -22.91 -41.98 -8.82
CA ASN A 475 -22.65 -41.99 -10.25
C ASN A 475 -21.33 -41.29 -10.58
N LYS A 476 -20.24 -42.05 -10.82
CA LYS A 476 -18.86 -41.54 -11.02
C LYS A 476 -18.59 -40.95 -12.42
N SER A 477 -19.63 -40.58 -13.17
CA SER A 477 -19.52 -40.29 -14.61
C SER A 477 -19.69 -38.81 -14.97
N HIS A 478 -19.83 -37.90 -14.01
CA HIS A 478 -19.99 -36.49 -14.34
C HIS A 478 -18.67 -35.91 -14.85
N LYS A 479 -18.66 -35.40 -16.10
CA LYS A 479 -17.60 -34.48 -16.53
C LYS A 479 -17.59 -33.28 -15.59
N ARG A 480 -16.42 -32.94 -15.03
CA ARG A 480 -16.28 -31.86 -14.05
C ARG A 480 -16.31 -30.52 -14.78
N LEU A 481 -17.45 -29.83 -14.75
CA LEU A 481 -17.62 -28.56 -15.45
C LEU A 481 -17.18 -27.38 -14.57
N VAL A 482 -16.35 -26.49 -15.11
CA VAL A 482 -15.84 -25.31 -14.40
C VAL A 482 -16.08 -24.07 -15.24
N TYR A 483 -16.79 -23.07 -14.70
CA TYR A 483 -16.84 -21.74 -15.29
C TYR A 483 -15.64 -20.92 -14.83
N LEU A 484 -14.74 -20.58 -15.77
CA LEU A 484 -13.54 -19.81 -15.49
C LEU A 484 -13.75 -18.33 -15.83
N ALA A 485 -13.60 -17.48 -14.81
CA ALA A 485 -13.45 -16.04 -14.96
C ALA A 485 -12.02 -15.66 -14.56
N THR A 486 -11.31 -14.94 -15.44
CA THR A 486 -9.94 -14.50 -15.17
C THR A 486 -9.65 -13.18 -15.87
N ASP A 487 -8.84 -12.35 -15.24
CA ASP A 487 -8.24 -11.13 -15.78
C ASP A 487 -6.87 -11.39 -16.43
N GLU A 488 -6.36 -12.62 -16.34
CA GLU A 488 -5.07 -13.04 -16.90
C GLU A 488 -5.28 -14.01 -18.08
N PRO A 489 -5.12 -13.55 -19.34
CA PRO A 489 -5.32 -14.38 -20.52
C PRO A 489 -4.40 -15.60 -20.60
N ASN A 490 -3.23 -15.56 -19.97
CA ASN A 490 -2.30 -16.70 -19.97
C ASN A 490 -2.85 -17.92 -19.23
N VAL A 491 -3.82 -17.74 -18.31
CA VAL A 491 -4.46 -18.87 -17.63
C VAL A 491 -5.09 -19.80 -18.67
N TRP A 492 -5.88 -19.24 -19.60
CA TRP A 492 -6.50 -19.99 -20.70
C TRP A 492 -5.49 -20.67 -21.61
N LEU A 493 -4.37 -20.00 -21.91
CA LEU A 493 -3.42 -20.44 -22.93
C LEU A 493 -2.41 -21.47 -22.43
N LYS A 494 -2.03 -21.41 -21.14
CA LYS A 494 -0.85 -22.14 -20.63
C LYS A 494 -1.15 -23.01 -19.42
N GLU A 495 -2.15 -22.68 -18.62
CA GLU A 495 -2.34 -23.31 -17.31
C GLU A 495 -3.46 -24.36 -17.29
N LEU A 496 -4.36 -24.38 -18.28
CA LEU A 496 -5.49 -25.32 -18.26
C LEU A 496 -5.15 -26.73 -18.75
N SER A 497 -4.15 -26.89 -19.61
CA SER A 497 -3.83 -28.17 -20.27
C SER A 497 -3.71 -29.36 -19.30
N PRO A 498 -3.00 -29.26 -18.16
CA PRO A 498 -2.87 -30.37 -17.22
C PRO A 498 -4.19 -30.82 -16.58
N TYR A 499 -5.19 -29.93 -16.51
CA TYR A 499 -6.47 -30.21 -15.86
C TYR A 499 -7.52 -30.74 -16.84
N ILE A 500 -7.43 -30.34 -18.11
CA ILE A 500 -8.27 -30.89 -19.18
C ILE A 500 -7.99 -32.39 -19.35
N GLU A 501 -6.72 -32.80 -19.28
CA GLU A 501 -6.31 -34.20 -19.27
C GLU A 501 -6.90 -34.98 -18.08
N ARG A 502 -7.18 -34.29 -16.96
CA ARG A 502 -7.82 -34.84 -15.75
C ARG A 502 -9.36 -34.82 -15.81
N ARG A 503 -9.96 -34.69 -17.00
CA ARG A 503 -11.42 -34.68 -17.25
C ARG A 503 -12.18 -33.48 -16.69
N ILE A 504 -11.51 -32.35 -16.51
CA ILE A 504 -12.15 -31.07 -16.17
C ILE A 504 -12.44 -30.31 -17.47
N GLU A 505 -13.70 -29.92 -17.67
CA GLU A 505 -14.15 -29.11 -18.79
C GLU A 505 -14.28 -27.65 -18.34
N PHE A 506 -13.43 -26.78 -18.86
CA PHE A 506 -13.49 -25.35 -18.59
C PHE A 506 -14.37 -24.66 -19.62
N ILE A 507 -15.37 -23.93 -19.15
CA ILE A 507 -16.21 -23.04 -19.96
C ILE A 507 -16.02 -21.60 -19.51
N GLY A 508 -16.19 -20.67 -20.44
CA GLY A 508 -15.96 -19.25 -20.20
C GLY A 508 -15.58 -18.57 -21.51
N ASP A 509 -15.16 -17.31 -21.41
CA ASP A 509 -14.85 -16.52 -22.58
C ASP A 509 -13.47 -15.89 -22.46
N GLN A 510 -12.55 -16.39 -23.29
CA GLN A 510 -11.19 -15.88 -23.35
C GLN A 510 -11.14 -14.43 -23.85
N HIS A 511 -12.09 -14.00 -24.69
CA HIS A 511 -12.15 -12.64 -25.17
C HIS A 511 -12.40 -11.66 -24.02
N ILE A 512 -13.34 -11.99 -23.12
CA ILE A 512 -13.62 -11.19 -21.91
C ILE A 512 -12.35 -11.06 -21.04
N SER A 513 -11.57 -12.14 -20.89
CA SER A 513 -10.28 -12.08 -20.17
C SER A 513 -9.26 -11.13 -20.83
N ARG A 514 -9.21 -11.10 -22.16
CA ARG A 514 -8.31 -10.19 -22.90
C ARG A 514 -8.76 -8.74 -22.79
N GLU A 515 -10.07 -8.48 -22.86
CA GLU A 515 -10.62 -7.14 -22.67
C GLU A 515 -10.35 -6.62 -21.25
N ALA A 516 -10.53 -7.47 -20.23
CA ALA A 516 -10.22 -7.12 -18.85
C ALA A 516 -8.72 -6.77 -18.66
N PHE A 517 -7.82 -7.56 -19.28
CA PHE A 517 -6.39 -7.29 -19.26
C PHE A 517 -6.03 -5.98 -20.00
N ALA A 518 -6.63 -5.75 -21.17
CA ALA A 518 -6.36 -4.56 -21.99
C ALA A 518 -6.87 -3.27 -21.33
N GLN A 519 -8.05 -3.31 -20.71
CA GLN A 519 -8.60 -2.17 -19.96
C GLN A 519 -7.64 -1.72 -18.85
N MET A 520 -6.99 -2.67 -18.17
CA MET A 520 -5.98 -2.35 -17.16
C MET A 520 -4.75 -1.67 -17.77
N SER A 521 -4.23 -2.12 -18.92
CA SER A 521 -3.09 -1.47 -19.58
C SER A 521 -3.38 0.00 -19.89
N VAL A 522 -4.62 0.32 -20.28
CA VAL A 522 -5.09 1.68 -20.54
C VAL A 522 -5.21 2.51 -19.25
N ASP A 523 -5.83 1.96 -18.20
CA ASP A 523 -6.08 2.66 -16.92
C ASP A 523 -4.78 2.99 -16.14
N TRP A 524 -3.69 2.28 -16.46
CA TRP A 524 -2.35 2.44 -15.87
C TRP A 524 -1.32 3.09 -16.81
N GLY A 525 -1.73 3.54 -18.00
CA GLY A 525 -0.85 4.25 -18.94
C GLY A 525 0.29 3.40 -19.50
N LEU A 526 0.13 2.07 -19.51
CA LEU A 526 1.05 1.12 -20.12
C LEU A 526 0.59 0.86 -21.57
N SER A 527 0.81 1.84 -22.46
CA SER A 527 0.76 1.63 -23.91
C SER A 527 1.81 2.47 -24.62
#